data_AF-A0A1I7ARE7-F1
#
_entry.id   AF-A0A1I7ARE7-F1
#
_cell.length_a   1.000
_cell.length_b   1.000
_cell.length_c   1.000
_cell.angle_alpha   90.00
_cell.angle_beta   90.00
_cell.angle_gamma   90.00
#
_symmetry.space_group_name_H-M   'P 1'
#
loop_
_entity.id
_entity.type
_entity.pdbx_description
1 polymer ?
#
loop_
_entity_poly.entity_id
_entity_poly.type
_entity_poly.pdbx_seq_one_letter_code
_entity_poly.pdbx_strand_id
1 'polypeptide(L)' 'MDASISGRRLARFLDEVAQQRSLPTSIVCDNGPELTSKAMFFWARERKSTLALIQPGKPI' A
#
# COMPACT_ATOMS: atom_id res chain seq x y z
N MET A 1 -18.67 -10.53 5.12
CA MET A 1 -17.27 -10.46 5.58
C MET A 1 -16.47 -10.04 4.38
N ASP A 2 -16.46 -8.74 4.10
CA ASP A 2 -15.82 -8.18 2.93
C ASP A 2 -14.45 -7.68 3.38
N ALA A 3 -13.48 -8.58 3.39
CA ALA A 3 -12.09 -8.27 3.73
C ALA A 3 -11.37 -7.54 2.58
N SER A 4 -12.10 -6.77 1.76
CA SER A 4 -11.55 -6.07 0.61
C SER A 4 -11.44 -4.57 0.87
N ILE A 5 -10.25 -4.11 1.27
CA ILE A 5 -9.93 -2.69 1.39
C ILE A 5 -9.52 -2.14 0.03
N SER A 6 -10.44 -1.52 -0.71
CA SER A 6 -10.09 -0.87 -1.99
C SER A 6 -8.84 0.01 -1.87
N GLY A 7 -7.97 0.02 -2.90
CA GLY A 7 -6.70 0.75 -2.86
C GLY A 7 -6.82 2.25 -2.55
N ARG A 8 -7.98 2.86 -2.81
CA ARG A 8 -8.28 4.25 -2.43
C ARG A 8 -8.45 4.42 -0.91
N ARG A 9 -9.10 3.44 -0.24
CA ARG A 9 -9.25 3.43 1.21
C ARG A 9 -7.91 3.20 1.90
N LEU A 10 -7.08 2.34 1.31
CA LEU A 10 -5.72 2.10 1.79
C LEU A 10 -4.83 3.35 1.68
N ALA A 11 -4.84 4.06 0.54
CA ALA A 11 -4.10 5.31 0.37
C ALA A 11 -4.49 6.35 1.43
N ARG A 12 -5.79 6.50 1.71
CA ARG A 12 -6.28 7.40 2.77
C ARG A 12 -5.78 6.99 4.16
N PHE A 13 -5.82 5.70 4.47
CA PHE A 13 -5.31 5.20 5.75
C PHE A 13 -3.81 5.47 5.90
N LEU A 14 -3.04 5.30 4.83
CA LEU A 14 -1.61 5.63 4.84
C LEU A 14 -1.37 7.13 4.99
N ASP A 15 -2.21 7.99 4.42
CA ASP A 15 -2.14 9.44 4.66
C ASP A 15 -2.46 9.81 6.11
N GLU A 16 -3.45 9.18 6.74
CA GLU A 16 -3.75 9.40 8.17
C GLU A 16 -2.58 8.96 9.05
N VAL A 17 -1.98 7.82 8.72
CA VAL A 17 -0.76 7.34 9.38
C VAL A 17 0.40 8.31 9.16
N ALA A 18 0.53 8.90 7.98
CA ALA A 18 1.56 9.90 7.67
C ALA A 18 1.45 11.17 8.54
N GLN A 19 0.25 11.48 9.04
CA GLN A 19 0.05 12.61 9.98
C GLN A 19 0.57 12.29 11.38
N GLN A 20 0.58 11.01 11.76
CA GLN A 20 1.01 10.57 13.09
C GLN A 20 2.47 10.13 13.13
N ARG A 21 3.02 9.64 12.01
CA ARG A 21 4.41 9.18 11.88
C ARG A 21 4.96 9.43 10.48
N SER A 22 6.28 9.54 10.36
CA SER A 22 6.93 9.54 9.05
C SER A 22 6.60 8.25 8.27
N LEU A 23 6.34 8.41 6.97
CA LEU A 23 6.03 7.29 6.10
C LEU A 23 7.26 6.39 5.91
N PRO A 24 7.07 5.05 5.82
CA PRO A 24 8.15 4.15 5.47
C PRO A 24 8.58 4.34 4.02
N THR A 25 9.87 4.15 3.77
CA THR A 25 10.47 4.24 2.42
C THR A 25 9.94 3.15 1.48
N SER A 26 9.55 2.00 2.02
CA SER A 26 8.96 0.89 1.27
C SER A 26 7.79 0.28 2.03
N ILE A 27 6.70 0.00 1.32
CA ILE A 27 5.52 -0.69 1.81
C ILE A 27 5.46 -2.03 1.09
N VAL A 28 5.55 -3.11 1.86
CA VAL A 28 5.45 -4.47 1.36
C VAL A 28 4.00 -4.92 1.51
N CYS A 29 3.37 -5.25 0.40
CA CYS A 29 1.95 -5.56 0.29
C CYS A 29 1.75 -6.98 -0.24
N ASP A 30 0.73 -7.68 0.23
CA ASP A 30 0.30 -8.92 -0.41
C ASP A 30 -0.20 -8.69 -1.85
N ASN A 31 -0.24 -9.77 -2.64
CA ASN A 31 -0.77 -9.72 -4.01
C ASN A 31 -2.30 -9.56 -4.05
N GLY A 32 -2.91 -9.03 -3.00
CA GLY A 32 -4.30 -8.60 -3.04
C GLY A 32 -4.52 -7.57 -4.16
N PRO A 33 -5.60 -7.71 -4.96
CA PRO A 33 -5.94 -6.77 -6.05
C PRO A 33 -6.14 -5.32 -5.56
N GLU A 34 -6.35 -5.18 -4.26
CA GLU A 34 -6.52 -3.94 -3.53
C GLU A 34 -5.25 -3.07 -3.52
N LEU A 35 -4.09 -3.72 -3.44
CA LEU A 35 -2.78 -3.07 -3.30
C LEU A 35 -2.06 -2.92 -4.64
N THR A 36 -2.49 -3.67 -5.66
CA THR A 36 -2.07 -3.52 -7.07
C THR A 36 -2.87 -2.45 -7.83
N SER A 37 -3.81 -1.78 -7.17
CA SER A 37 -4.62 -0.73 -7.81
C SER A 37 -3.76 0.46 -8.23
N LYS A 38 -4.06 1.03 -9.42
CA LYS A 38 -3.42 2.27 -9.92
C LYS A 38 -3.42 3.40 -8.87
N ALA A 39 -4.47 3.48 -8.03
CA ALA A 39 -4.56 4.48 -6.97
C ALA A 39 -3.39 4.40 -5.98
N MET A 40 -3.01 3.19 -5.55
CA MET A 40 -1.87 2.97 -4.66
C MET A 40 -0.55 3.28 -5.35
N PHE A 41 -0.41 2.91 -6.62
CA PHE A 41 0.77 3.26 -7.42
C PHE A 41 0.98 4.78 -7.53
N PHE A 42 -0.08 5.55 -7.79
CA PHE A 42 0.01 7.01 -7.82
C PHE A 42 0.33 7.61 -6.45
N TRP A 43 -0.35 7.17 -5.39
CA TRP A 43 -0.09 7.62 -4.03
C TRP A 43 1.38 7.39 -3.62
N ALA A 44 1.91 6.19 -3.89
CA ALA A 44 3.28 5.83 -3.56
C ALA A 44 4.30 6.71 -4.31
N ARG A 45 4.04 6.99 -5.60
CA ARG A 45 4.85 7.93 -6.39
C ARG A 45 4.82 9.35 -5.84
N GLU A 46 3.65 9.87 -5.46
CA GLU A 46 3.52 11.22 -4.89
C GLU A 46 4.22 11.35 -3.54
N ARG A 47 4.13 10.32 -2.70
CA ARG A 47 4.76 10.29 -1.37
C ARG A 47 6.21 9.82 -1.38
N LYS A 48 6.76 9.46 -2.56
CA LYS A 48 8.09 8.84 -2.72
C LYS A 48 8.29 7.56 -1.90
N SER A 49 7.21 6.83 -1.62
CA SER A 49 7.27 5.49 -1.03
C SER A 49 7.29 4.44 -2.14
N THR A 50 8.08 3.39 -1.99
CA THR A 50 8.06 2.25 -2.91
C THR A 50 6.98 1.26 -2.49
N LEU A 51 6.17 0.78 -3.44
CA LEU A 51 5.28 -0.36 -3.22
C LEU A 51 5.97 -1.63 -3.71
N ALA A 52 6.26 -2.54 -2.80
CA ALA A 52 6.77 -3.87 -3.10
C ALA A 52 5.64 -4.88 -2.92
N LEU A 53 5.37 -5.68 -3.94
CA LEU A 53 4.42 -6.79 -3.85
C LEU A 53 5.17 -8.03 -3.39
N ILE A 54 4.69 -8.74 -2.36
CA ILE A 54 5.25 -10.07 -2.04
C ILE A 54 4.91 -11.00 -3.20
N GLN A 55 5.95 -11.64 -3.74
CA GLN A 55 5.72 -12.75 -4.66
C GLN A 55 5.13 -13.93 -3.88
N PRO A 56 4.06 -14.57 -4.38
CA PRO A 56 3.52 -15.75 -3.75
C PRO A 56 4.56 -16.86 -3.95
N GLY A 57 5.16 -17.35 -2.86
CA GLY A 57 6.05 -18.52 -2.90
C GLY A 57 7.45 -18.36 -2.30
N LYS A 58 7.83 -17.19 -1.75
CA LYS A 58 9.03 -17.10 -0.90
C LYS A 58 8.75 -16.31 0.38
N PRO A 59 8.60 -16.97 1.54
CA PRO A 59 8.66 -16.27 2.81
C PRO A 59 10.10 -15.76 3.02
N ILE A 60 10.23 -14.59 3.63
CA ILE A 60 11.50 -14.09 4.18
C ILE A 60 11.89 -14.87 5.43
#